data_AF-A0A536GTE2-F1
#
_entry.id   AF-A0A536GTE2-F1
#
_cell.length_a   1.000
_cell.length_b   1.000
_cell.length_c   1.000
_cell.angle_alpha   90.00
_cell.angle_beta   90.00
_cell.angle_gamma   90.00
#
_symmetry.space_group_name_H-M   'P 1'
#
loop_
_entity.id
_entity.type
_entity.pdbx_description
1 polymer ?
#
loop_
_entity_poly.entity_id
_entity_poly.type
_entity_poly.pdbx_seq_one_letter_code
_entity_poly.pdbx_strand_id
1 'polypeptide(L)'
;MTFRVRERIFMIGSPEGKRVSIKASLEDQAGLIEMDPDTFAVSAYTGRYGWVTVRLRTVGPELMARLVTSAWKRTVPKRAVAQLEAAVTTSRTGAAPRRRRTGARPGAGAPRPRTPRPSR
;
A
#
# COMPACT_ATOMS: atom_id res chain seq x y z
N MET A 1 0.16 -5.35 -16.58
CA MET A 1 -0.30 -4.14 -15.85
C MET A 1 0.89 -3.26 -15.54
N THR A 2 0.77 -1.94 -15.57
CA THR A 2 1.92 -1.01 -15.41
C THR A 2 1.66 -0.02 -14.28
N PHE A 3 2.61 0.11 -13.35
CA PHE A 3 2.54 1.05 -12.22
C PHE A 3 3.50 2.20 -12.45
N ARG A 4 2.93 3.41 -12.40
CA ARG A 4 3.61 4.67 -12.66
C ARG A 4 3.31 5.67 -11.55
N VAL A 5 4.28 6.50 -11.23
CA VAL A 5 4.13 7.66 -10.35
C VAL A 5 4.35 8.90 -11.18
N ARG A 6 3.32 9.76 -11.25
CA ARG A 6 3.28 10.90 -12.18
C ARG A 6 3.50 10.42 -13.62
N GLU A 7 4.67 10.68 -14.18
CA GLU A 7 5.05 10.32 -15.55
C GLU A 7 6.11 9.20 -15.62
N ARG A 8 6.53 8.65 -14.48
CA ARG A 8 7.64 7.68 -14.43
C ARG A 8 7.15 6.30 -14.00
N ILE A 9 7.49 5.27 -14.78
CA ILE A 9 7.16 3.86 -14.49
C ILE A 9 8.19 3.31 -13.52
N PHE A 10 7.73 2.65 -12.46
CA PHE A 10 8.60 2.01 -11.46
C PHE A 10 8.38 0.50 -11.33
N MET A 11 7.24 -0.01 -11.83
CA MET A 11 6.92 -1.43 -11.80
C MET A 11 6.02 -1.83 -12.98
N ILE A 12 6.25 -3.02 -13.53
CA ILE A 12 5.53 -3.59 -14.67
C ILE A 12 5.16 -5.02 -14.31
N GLY A 13 3.88 -5.30 -14.09
CA GLY A 13 3.36 -6.65 -13.91
C GLY A 13 3.10 -7.36 -15.22
N SER A 14 3.44 -8.66 -15.25
CA SER A 14 3.04 -9.59 -16.30
C SER A 14 1.51 -9.66 -16.41
N PRO A 15 0.95 -9.82 -17.62
CA PRO A 15 -0.50 -10.04 -17.80
C PRO A 15 -1.01 -11.25 -17.02
N GLU A 16 -0.17 -12.26 -16.77
CA GLU A 16 -0.55 -13.45 -15.99
C GLU A 16 -0.50 -13.24 -14.46
N GLY A 17 -0.02 -12.09 -13.98
CA GLY A 17 0.13 -11.84 -12.54
C GLY A 17 1.15 -12.73 -11.82
N LYS A 18 1.95 -13.52 -12.54
CA LYS A 18 2.96 -14.42 -11.95
C LYS A 18 4.31 -13.74 -11.68
N ARG A 19 4.61 -12.67 -12.42
CA ARG A 19 5.92 -11.99 -12.41
C ARG A 19 5.73 -10.48 -12.48
N VAL A 20 6.62 -9.75 -11.85
CA VAL A 20 6.64 -8.29 -11.83
C VAL A 20 8.06 -7.79 -12.06
N SER A 21 8.27 -6.90 -13.00
CA SER A 21 9.53 -6.20 -13.20
C SER A 21 9.52 -4.91 -12.40
N ILE A 22 10.50 -4.71 -11.54
CA ILE A 22 10.62 -3.56 -10.63
C ILE A 22 11.93 -2.85 -10.91
N LYS A 23 11.91 -1.52 -10.84
CA LYS A 23 13.11 -0.68 -10.98
C LYS A 23 14.00 -0.83 -9.74
N ALA A 24 15.20 -1.38 -9.91
CA ALA A 24 16.24 -1.46 -8.87
C ALA A 24 17.54 -0.79 -9.37
N SER A 25 18.65 -0.94 -8.64
CA SER A 25 20.01 -0.65 -9.12
C SER A 25 20.66 -1.93 -9.65
N LEU A 26 21.78 -1.80 -10.37
CA LEU A 26 22.57 -2.96 -10.80
C LEU A 26 23.15 -3.72 -9.60
N GLU A 27 23.57 -3.00 -8.56
CA GLU A 27 24.05 -3.60 -7.30
C GLU A 27 22.95 -4.36 -6.58
N ASP A 28 21.77 -3.76 -6.40
CA ASP A 28 20.62 -4.43 -5.79
C ASP A 28 20.18 -5.64 -6.62
N GLN A 29 20.20 -5.52 -7.95
CA GLN A 29 19.85 -6.62 -8.85
C GLN A 29 20.79 -7.80 -8.65
N ALA A 30 22.11 -7.57 -8.62
CA ALA A 30 23.10 -8.61 -8.37
C ALA A 30 22.88 -9.27 -7.00
N GLY A 31 22.74 -8.45 -5.94
CA GLY A 31 22.54 -8.96 -4.58
C GLY A 31 21.23 -9.74 -4.41
N LEU A 32 20.14 -9.33 -5.05
CA LEU A 32 18.87 -10.05 -5.02
C LEU A 32 18.95 -11.39 -5.74
N ILE A 33 19.61 -11.43 -6.90
CA ILE A 33 19.80 -12.68 -7.66
C ILE A 33 20.71 -13.64 -6.90
N GLU A 34 21.75 -13.14 -6.25
CA GLU A 34 22.65 -13.95 -5.42
C GLU A 34 21.94 -14.50 -4.19
N MET A 35 21.06 -13.70 -3.57
CA MET A 35 20.29 -14.11 -2.40
C MET A 35 19.25 -15.19 -2.73
N ASP A 36 18.53 -15.06 -3.84
CA ASP A 36 17.52 -16.03 -4.27
C ASP A 36 17.31 -15.99 -5.81
N PRO A 37 18.07 -16.80 -6.56
CA PRO A 37 17.97 -16.83 -8.02
C PRO A 37 16.67 -17.48 -8.52
N ASP A 38 15.95 -18.22 -7.67
CA ASP A 38 14.65 -18.80 -8.02
C ASP A 38 13.54 -17.77 -7.98
N THR A 39 13.66 -16.76 -7.12
CA THR A 39 12.71 -15.64 -7.01
C THR A 39 13.06 -14.46 -7.90
N PHE A 40 14.35 -14.16 -8.06
CA PHE A 40 14.84 -12.95 -8.74
C PHE A 40 15.57 -13.28 -10.03
N ALA A 41 15.24 -12.55 -11.10
CA ALA A 41 15.89 -12.69 -12.39
C ALA A 41 16.16 -11.33 -13.03
N VAL A 42 17.19 -11.24 -13.87
CA VAL A 42 17.42 -10.04 -14.69
C VAL A 42 16.23 -9.82 -15.62
N SER A 43 15.73 -8.59 -15.70
CA SER A 43 14.64 -8.28 -16.63
C SER A 43 15.11 -8.30 -18.08
N ALA A 44 14.40 -9.02 -18.95
CA ALA A 44 14.85 -9.33 -20.31
C ALA A 44 15.20 -8.09 -21.17
N TYR A 45 14.47 -6.98 -21.01
CA TYR A 45 14.66 -5.77 -21.83
C TYR A 45 15.20 -4.57 -21.05
N THR A 46 14.96 -4.54 -19.74
CA THR A 46 15.30 -3.42 -18.87
C THR A 46 16.40 -3.76 -17.86
N GLY A 47 16.94 -4.99 -17.92
CA GLY A 47 18.02 -5.46 -17.05
C GLY A 47 19.26 -4.57 -17.08
N ARG A 48 19.62 -4.05 -18.27
CA ARG A 48 20.73 -3.08 -18.45
C ARG A 48 20.57 -1.78 -17.66
N TYR A 49 19.35 -1.45 -17.24
CA TYR A 49 19.04 -0.27 -16.43
C TYR A 49 18.83 -0.63 -14.95
N GLY A 50 19.22 -1.82 -14.51
CA GLY A 50 19.05 -2.31 -13.15
C GLY A 50 17.63 -2.79 -12.81
N TRP A 51 16.83 -3.20 -13.79
CA TRP A 51 15.50 -3.74 -13.50
C TRP A 51 15.55 -5.22 -13.17
N VAL A 52 14.88 -5.61 -12.10
CA VAL A 52 14.78 -6.99 -11.65
C VAL A 52 13.36 -7.52 -11.86
N THR A 53 13.24 -8.73 -12.35
CA THR A 53 11.99 -9.48 -12.45
C THR A 53 11.84 -10.34 -11.21
N VAL A 54 10.73 -10.17 -10.49
CA VAL A 54 10.40 -10.88 -9.27
C VAL A 54 9.26 -11.86 -9.56
N ARG A 55 9.39 -13.11 -9.11
CA ARG A 55 8.31 -14.11 -9.15
C ARG A 55 7.41 -13.94 -7.92
N LEU A 56 6.14 -13.62 -8.13
CA LEU A 56 5.19 -13.36 -7.05
C LEU A 56 4.81 -14.62 -6.25
N ARG A 57 5.07 -15.80 -6.80
CA ARG A 57 4.80 -17.09 -6.14
C ARG A 57 5.78 -17.40 -5.00
N THR A 58 7.00 -16.91 -5.08
CA THR A 58 8.10 -17.27 -4.17
C THR A 58 8.54 -16.09 -3.30
N VAL A 59 8.32 -14.85 -3.75
CA VAL A 59 8.65 -13.67 -2.96
C VAL A 59 7.72 -13.52 -1.75
N GLY A 60 8.30 -13.31 -0.57
CA GLY A 60 7.54 -12.95 0.62
C GLY A 60 6.92 -11.53 0.52
N PRO A 61 5.75 -11.29 1.12
CA PRO A 61 5.05 -10.00 1.03
C PRO A 61 5.86 -8.83 1.62
N GLU A 62 6.65 -9.07 2.67
CA GLU A 62 7.50 -8.04 3.29
C GLU A 62 8.65 -7.62 2.38
N LEU A 63 9.34 -8.58 1.77
CA LEU A 63 10.43 -8.32 0.83
C LEU A 63 9.91 -7.60 -0.41
N MET A 64 8.77 -8.05 -0.95
CA MET A 64 8.09 -7.39 -2.05
C MET A 64 7.74 -5.93 -1.71
N ALA A 65 7.20 -5.66 -0.52
CA ALA A 65 6.89 -4.30 -0.07
C ALA A 65 8.14 -3.41 0.04
N ARG A 66 9.26 -3.95 0.53
CA ARG A 66 10.56 -3.24 0.59
C ARG A 66 11.09 -2.89 -0.80
N LEU A 67 11.01 -3.83 -1.74
CA LEU A 67 11.44 -3.62 -3.13
C LEU A 67 10.59 -2.56 -3.82
N VAL A 68 9.27 -2.66 -3.70
CA VAL A 68 8.32 -1.68 -4.24
C VAL A 68 8.56 -0.29 -3.65
N THR A 69 8.78 -0.20 -2.35
CA THR A 69 9.05 1.08 -1.67
C THR A 69 10.36 1.70 -2.14
N SER A 70 11.41 0.89 -2.28
CA SER A 70 12.72 1.35 -2.77
C SER A 70 12.64 1.84 -4.21
N ALA A 71 11.95 1.09 -5.08
CA ALA A 71 11.69 1.47 -6.46
C ALA A 71 10.87 2.76 -6.57
N TRP A 72 9.84 2.89 -5.72
CA TRP A 72 9.03 4.09 -5.63
C TRP A 72 9.86 5.30 -5.20
N LYS A 73 10.60 5.21 -4.08
CA LYS A 73 11.46 6.30 -3.55
C LYS A 73 12.47 6.80 -4.59
N ARG A 74 13.00 5.92 -5.43
CA ARG A 74 13.90 6.26 -6.55
C ARG A 74 13.23 6.98 -7.70
N THR A 75 11.92 6.83 -7.84
CA THR A 75 11.15 7.35 -8.97
C THR A 75 10.51 8.72 -8.66
N VAL A 76 10.30 9.03 -7.39
CA VAL A 76 9.68 10.29 -6.96
C VAL A 76 10.71 11.34 -6.53
N PRO A 77 10.46 12.64 -6.79
CA PRO A 77 11.26 13.72 -6.22
C PRO A 77 11.11 13.78 -4.70
N LYS A 78 12.15 14.25 -4.00
CA LYS A 78 12.27 14.30 -2.52
C LYS A 78 11.00 14.83 -1.79
N ARG A 79 10.26 15.75 -2.42
CA ARG A 79 8.99 16.29 -1.88
C ARG A 79 7.88 15.24 -1.71
N ALA A 80 7.78 14.26 -2.62
CA ALA A 80 6.78 13.20 -2.51
C ALA A 80 7.18 12.13 -1.49
N VAL A 81 8.49 11.89 -1.31
CA VAL A 81 9.00 11.02 -0.23
C VAL A 81 8.62 11.59 1.14
N ALA A 82 8.74 12.90 1.34
CA ALA A 82 8.33 13.55 2.57
C ALA A 82 6.83 13.37 2.89
N GLN A 83 5.96 13.37 1.86
CA GLN A 83 4.52 13.11 2.04
C GLN A 83 4.23 11.66 2.43
N LEU A 84 4.98 10.68 1.91
CA LEU A 84 4.84 9.28 2.33
C LEU A 84 5.30 9.07 3.77
N GLU A 85 6.45 9.64 4.17
CA GLU A 85 6.94 9.54 5.56
C GLU A 85 5.95 10.20 6.55
N ALA A 86 5.35 11.33 6.17
CA ALA A 86 4.28 11.97 6.94
C ALA A 86 3.00 11.09 7.03
N ALA A 87 2.62 10.42 5.94
CA ALA A 87 1.48 9.51 5.91
C ALA A 87 1.72 8.22 6.72
N VAL A 88 2.94 7.64 6.67
CA VAL A 88 3.35 6.47 7.48
C VAL A 88 3.35 6.82 8.97
N THR A 89 3.82 8.02 9.34
CA THR A 89 3.77 8.53 10.72
C THR A 89 2.32 8.67 11.20
N THR A 90 1.44 9.20 10.35
CA THR A 90 0.00 9.34 10.65
C THR A 90 -0.70 7.98 10.80
N SER A 91 -0.32 7.01 9.96
CA SER A 91 -0.88 5.64 9.99
C SER A 91 -0.47 4.88 11.24
N ARG A 92 0.74 5.13 11.76
CA ARG A 92 1.25 4.51 12.99
C ARG A 92 0.62 5.12 14.25
N THR A 93 0.28 6.41 14.22
CA THR A 93 -0.41 7.10 15.32
C THR A 93 -1.93 6.85 15.33
N GLY A 94 -2.52 6.41 14.20
CA GLY A 94 -3.96 6.20 14.04
C GLY A 94 -4.53 4.85 14.51
N ALA A 95 -3.72 3.94 15.06
CA ALA A 95 -4.20 2.67 15.60
C ALA A 95 -4.83 2.85 17.01
N ALA A 96 -5.91 3.63 17.09
CA ALA A 96 -6.84 3.66 18.22
C ALA A 96 -8.19 3.08 17.78
N PRO A 97 -8.89 2.31 18.64
CA PRO A 97 -9.81 1.28 18.19
C PRO A 97 -11.09 1.86 17.57
N ARG A 98 -11.49 1.26 16.45
CA ARG A 98 -12.80 1.48 15.83
C ARG A 98 -13.90 1.28 16.87
N ARG A 99 -14.55 2.39 17.27
CA ARG A 99 -15.71 2.38 18.15
C ARG A 99 -16.82 1.57 17.47
N ARG A 100 -16.98 0.34 17.96
CA ARG A 100 -18.00 -0.62 17.58
C ARG A 100 -19.36 0.06 17.73
N ARG A 101 -20.01 0.37 16.61
CA ARG A 101 -21.37 0.93 16.58
C ARG A 101 -22.34 -0.21 16.88
N THR A 102 -22.45 -0.58 18.15
CA THR A 102 -23.49 -1.51 18.61
C THR A 102 -24.72 -0.66 18.93
N GLY A 103 -25.76 -0.84 18.12
CA GLY A 103 -27.04 -0.18 18.31
C GLY A 103 -27.68 -0.61 19.63
N ALA A 104 -28.21 0.36 20.35
CA ALA A 104 -29.23 0.15 21.37
C ALA A 104 -30.35 1.14 21.06
N ARG A 105 -31.46 0.62 20.54
CA ARG A 105 -32.75 1.31 20.49
C ARG A 105 -33.15 1.63 21.93
N PRO A 106 -33.45 2.89 22.30
CA PRO A 106 -34.13 3.14 23.55
C PRO A 106 -35.62 2.79 23.37
N GLY A 107 -36.05 1.69 23.99
CA GLY A 107 -37.46 1.42 24.22
C GLY A 107 -38.03 2.51 25.11
N ALA A 108 -38.93 3.31 24.55
CA ALA A 108 -39.66 4.36 25.25
C ALA A 108 -40.57 3.75 26.31
N GLY A 109 -40.20 3.93 27.58
CA GLY A 109 -41.09 3.71 28.71
C GLY A 109 -42.04 4.89 28.90
N ALA A 110 -43.32 4.63 28.69
CA ALA A 110 -44.50 5.10 29.44
C ALA A 110 -44.77 6.62 29.61
N PRO A 111 -46.03 7.00 29.88
CA PRO A 111 -46.67 8.19 29.32
C PRO A 111 -46.54 9.43 30.21
N ARG A 112 -46.66 10.62 29.59
CA ARG A 112 -46.84 11.90 30.29
C ARG A 112 -48.14 12.59 29.85
N PRO A 113 -48.75 13.37 30.76
CA PRO A 113 -50.19 13.63 30.79
C PRO A 113 -50.66 14.70 29.79
N ARG A 114 -51.98 14.66 29.57
CA ARG A 114 -52.80 15.50 28.69
C ARG A 114 -52.59 16.99 28.91
N THR A 115 -52.53 17.71 27.79
CA THR A 115 -52.48 19.17 27.64
C THR A 115 -53.72 19.89 28.22
N PRO A 116 -53.65 21.24 28.40
CA PRO A 116 -54.51 22.04 29.26
C PRO A 116 -55.71 22.69 28.54
N ARG A 117 -56.44 23.52 29.31
CA ARG A 117 -57.46 24.56 29.00
C ARG A 117 -58.94 24.16 29.16
N PRO A 118 -59.87 25.11 29.42
CA PRO A 118 -59.76 26.57 29.23
C PRO A 118 -60.15 27.48 30.41
N SER A 119 -59.79 28.75 30.22
CA SER A 119 -60.17 29.93 30.99
C SER A 119 -61.67 30.25 30.86
N ARG A 120 -62.34 30.51 31.99
CA ARG A 120 -63.27 31.63 32.19
C ARG A 120 -63.48 31.85 33.68
#